data_AF-A0A957V1P7-F1
#
_entry.id   AF-A0A957V1P7-F1
#
_cell.length_a   1.000
_cell.length_b   1.000
_cell.length_c   1.000
_cell.angle_alpha   90.00
_cell.angle_beta   90.00
_cell.angle_gamma   90.00
#
_symmetry.space_group_name_H-M   'P 1'
#
loop_
_entity.id
_entity.type
_entity.pdbx_description
1 polymer ?
#
loop_
_entity_poly.entity_id
_entity_poly.type
_entity_poly.pdbx_seq_one_letter_code
_entity_poly.pdbx_strand_id
1 'polypeptide(L)'
;LLRYVEMGGYMSRALSVLKVRGSQHSKEIREFTINNSGIRVAGPIDAVTGIMGGMPVLDSSVRYRDISPVGQYLLRMLSRYGASELDELHDYTGLELDVLREQLAALETRGLVINANRKNGTRYQAVL
;
A
#
# COMPACT_ATOMS: atom_id res chain seq x y z
N LEU A 1 -2.98 18.74 3.88
CA LEU A 1 -3.89 18.58 2.73
C LEU A 1 -4.19 17.09 2.59
N LEU A 2 -5.47 16.73 2.47
CA LEU A 2 -5.90 15.35 2.24
C LEU A 2 -6.32 15.22 0.77
N ARG A 3 -5.94 14.12 0.12
CA ARG A 3 -6.29 13.82 -1.27
C ARG A 3 -6.67 12.36 -1.42
N TYR A 4 -7.62 12.07 -2.30
CA TYR A 4 -7.83 10.72 -2.80
C TYR A 4 -6.87 10.45 -3.96
N VAL A 5 -6.33 9.23 -4.01
CA VAL A 5 -5.40 8.79 -5.04
C VAL A 5 -5.87 7.42 -5.50
N GLU A 6 -6.06 7.26 -6.80
CA GLU A 6 -6.34 5.96 -7.39
C GLU A 6 -5.01 5.21 -7.64
N MET A 7 -4.89 4.01 -7.11
CA MET A 7 -3.77 3.10 -7.38
C MET A 7 -4.35 1.79 -7.94
N GLY A 8 -4.09 1.61 -9.24
CA GLY A 8 -4.81 0.76 -10.19
C GLY A 8 -6.10 0.10 -9.72
N GLY A 9 -7.18 0.87 -9.85
CA GLY A 9 -8.55 0.46 -9.60
C GLY A 9 -9.03 0.69 -8.17
N TYR A 10 -8.15 1.06 -7.23
CA TYR A 10 -8.51 1.23 -5.83
C TYR A 10 -8.20 2.63 -5.32
N MET A 11 -9.13 3.15 -4.51
CA MET A 11 -9.00 4.47 -3.91
C MET A 11 -8.22 4.40 -2.59
N SER A 12 -7.08 5.08 -2.55
CA SER A 12 -6.32 5.33 -1.32
C SER A 12 -6.41 6.81 -0.92
N ARG A 13 -6.01 7.11 0.32
CA ARG A 13 -6.00 8.45 0.90
C ARG A 13 -4.58 8.89 1.20
N ALA A 14 -4.23 10.07 0.69
CA ALA A 14 -2.93 10.70 0.84
C ALA A 14 -3.01 11.94 1.73
N LEU A 15 -2.00 12.11 2.57
CA LEU A 15 -1.74 13.24 3.44
C LEU A 15 -0.43 13.92 3.02
N SER A 16 -0.47 15.23 2.83
CA SER A 16 0.74 16.04 2.67
C SER A 16 0.66 17.30 3.52
N VAL A 17 1.80 17.72 4.06
CA VAL A 17 1.93 19.01 4.74
C VAL A 17 2.41 20.02 3.71
N LEU A 18 1.52 20.90 3.27
CA LEU A 18 1.85 21.89 2.23
C LEU A 18 2.70 23.05 2.80
N LYS A 19 2.41 23.45 4.03
CA LYS A 19 3.07 24.59 4.67
C LYS A 19 2.94 24.52 6.18
N VAL A 20 4.07 24.75 6.85
CA VAL A 20 4.17 25.13 8.27
C VAL A 20 5.24 26.21 8.37
N ARG A 21 5.00 27.27 9.16
CA ARG A 21 6.01 28.31 9.40
C ARG A 21 6.91 27.90 10.56
N GLY A 22 8.21 28.15 10.45
CA GLY A 22 9.17 27.90 11.55
C GLY A 22 9.45 26.43 11.87
N SER A 23 9.11 25.51 10.95
CA SER A 23 9.40 24.07 11.11
C SER A 23 9.81 23.46 9.78
N GLN A 24 10.73 22.50 9.83
CA GLN A 24 11.04 21.61 8.70
C GLN A 24 10.00 20.49 8.66
N HIS A 25 8.83 20.78 8.12
CA HIS A 25 7.81 19.74 7.94
C HIS A 25 8.23 18.69 6.90
N SER A 26 7.66 17.49 7.00
CA SER A 26 7.89 16.44 6.01
C SER A 26 7.51 16.93 4.61
N LYS A 27 8.36 16.59 3.63
CA LYS A 27 8.15 16.86 2.20
C LYS A 27 7.49 15.69 1.48
N GLU A 28 7.22 14.60 2.19
CA GLU A 28 6.64 13.39 1.64
C GLU A 28 5.12 13.50 1.51
N ILE A 29 4.57 12.80 0.51
CA ILE A 29 3.16 12.48 0.44
C ILE A 29 2.99 11.12 1.08
N ARG A 30 2.24 11.05 2.17
CA ARG A 30 2.08 9.82 2.95
C ARG A 30 0.68 9.26 2.81
N GLU A 31 0.57 7.96 2.70
CA GLU A 31 -0.73 7.29 2.81
C GLU A 31 -1.24 7.34 4.26
N PHE A 32 -2.55 7.36 4.45
CA PHE A 32 -3.16 7.17 5.75
C PHE A 32 -4.45 6.35 5.67
N THR A 33 -4.71 5.58 6.72
CA THR A 33 -5.98 4.91 6.94
C THR A 33 -6.69 5.47 8.16
N ILE A 34 -8.00 5.29 8.19
CA ILE A 34 -8.85 5.59 9.34
C ILE A 34 -9.62 4.31 9.64
N ASN A 35 -9.43 3.77 10.83
CA ASN A 35 -10.15 2.60 11.33
C ASN A 35 -10.72 2.90 12.74
N ASN A 36 -11.28 1.89 13.40
CA ASN A 36 -11.87 2.05 14.74
C ASN A 36 -10.87 2.48 15.83
N SER A 37 -9.56 2.35 15.58
CA SER A 37 -8.50 2.81 16.49
C SER A 37 -8.03 4.26 16.20
N GLY A 38 -8.56 4.89 15.16
CA GLY A 38 -8.25 6.26 14.77
C GLY A 38 -7.49 6.37 13.44
N ILE A 39 -6.72 7.45 13.29
CA ILE A 39 -5.93 7.72 12.08
C ILE A 39 -4.58 7.04 12.19
N ARG A 40 -4.25 6.18 11.23
CA ARG A 40 -2.92 5.63 11.07
C ARG A 40 -2.26 6.27 9.85
N VAL A 41 -1.24 7.10 10.08
CA VAL A 41 -0.38 7.58 8.99
C VAL A 41 0.60 6.47 8.67
N ALA A 42 0.53 5.99 7.44
CA ALA A 42 1.51 5.11 6.88
C ALA A 42 2.77 5.93 6.60
N GLY A 43 3.16 6.06 5.36
CA GLY A 43 4.36 6.79 4.98
C GLY A 43 4.42 6.87 3.48
N PRO A 44 5.59 7.10 2.89
CA PRO A 44 5.64 7.68 1.56
C PRO A 44 4.90 6.80 0.55
N ILE A 45 4.10 7.46 -0.28
CA ILE A 45 3.53 6.85 -1.48
C ILE A 45 4.64 6.84 -2.51
N ASP A 46 5.29 5.69 -2.65
CA ASP A 46 6.32 5.46 -3.65
C ASP A 46 5.69 5.06 -5.00
N ALA A 47 6.41 5.23 -6.11
CA ALA A 47 5.99 4.82 -7.45
C ALA A 47 4.65 5.41 -7.95
N VAL A 48 4.21 6.55 -7.41
CA VAL A 48 3.10 7.35 -7.98
C VAL A 48 3.55 8.80 -8.04
N THR A 49 3.46 9.40 -9.23
CA THR A 49 3.77 10.81 -9.45
C THR A 49 2.50 11.57 -9.82
N GLY A 50 2.54 12.91 -9.84
CA GLY A 50 1.39 13.72 -10.27
C GLY A 50 0.24 13.86 -9.25
N ILE A 51 0.36 13.28 -8.05
CA ILE A 51 -0.66 13.39 -6.97
C ILE A 51 -1.01 14.85 -6.66
N MET A 52 -0.02 15.74 -6.62
CA MET A 52 -0.24 17.16 -6.34
C MET A 52 -0.96 17.89 -7.48
N GLY A 53 -0.77 17.43 -8.72
CA GLY A 53 -1.41 17.96 -9.92
C GLY A 53 -2.81 17.37 -10.18
N GLY A 54 -3.24 16.38 -9.41
CA GLY A 54 -4.55 15.73 -9.56
C GLY A 54 -4.61 14.67 -10.66
N MET A 55 -3.49 14.39 -11.34
CA MET A 55 -3.36 13.31 -12.33
C MET A 55 -2.33 12.30 -11.82
N PRO A 56 -2.71 11.41 -10.89
CA PRO A 56 -1.79 10.40 -10.39
C PRO A 56 -1.41 9.44 -11.51
N VAL A 57 -0.11 9.25 -11.74
CA VAL A 57 0.42 8.28 -12.69
C VAL A 57 1.29 7.30 -11.94
N LEU A 58 0.97 6.02 -12.08
CA LEU A 58 1.77 4.93 -11.55
C LEU A 58 3.09 4.90 -12.34
N ASP A 59 4.20 4.99 -11.62
CA ASP A 59 5.53 4.90 -12.22
C ASP A 59 5.80 3.46 -12.64
N SER A 60 5.63 3.20 -13.93
CA SER A 60 5.77 1.89 -14.56
C SER A 60 7.22 1.45 -14.76
N SER A 61 8.20 2.26 -14.33
CA SER A 61 9.63 1.91 -14.37
C SER A 61 10.02 0.84 -13.34
N VAL A 62 9.12 0.49 -12.40
CA VAL A 62 9.39 -0.46 -11.32
C VAL A 62 8.97 -1.89 -11.70
N ARG A 63 9.93 -2.67 -12.23
CA ARG A 63 10.13 -4.14 -12.18
C ARG A 63 8.96 -5.15 -12.35
N TYR A 64 7.70 -4.74 -12.52
CA TYR A 64 6.53 -5.62 -12.32
C TYR A 64 5.38 -5.38 -13.31
N ARG A 65 5.67 -5.08 -14.59
CA ARG A 65 4.63 -4.80 -15.61
C ARG A 65 3.59 -5.91 -15.76
N ASP A 66 3.94 -7.16 -15.45
CA ASP A 66 3.04 -8.32 -15.57
C ASP A 66 2.24 -8.61 -14.28
N ILE A 67 2.37 -7.74 -13.27
CA ILE A 67 1.63 -7.82 -12.02
C ILE A 67 0.50 -6.81 -12.05
N SER A 68 -0.68 -7.22 -11.59
CA SER A 68 -1.81 -6.31 -11.39
C SER A 68 -1.37 -5.13 -10.51
N PRO A 69 -1.95 -3.93 -10.72
CA PRO A 69 -1.63 -2.80 -9.86
C PRO A 69 -1.90 -3.06 -8.37
N VAL A 70 -2.91 -3.89 -8.06
CA VAL A 70 -3.20 -4.36 -6.70
C VAL A 70 -2.08 -5.22 -6.16
N GLY A 71 -1.59 -6.17 -6.94
CA GLY A 71 -0.47 -7.02 -6.55
C GLY A 71 0.80 -6.19 -6.32
N GLN A 72 1.06 -5.19 -7.15
CA GLN A 72 2.16 -4.25 -6.94
C GLN A 72 2.00 -3.45 -5.63
N TYR A 73 0.77 -3.01 -5.34
CA TYR A 73 0.46 -2.34 -4.09
C TYR A 73 0.64 -3.28 -2.88
N LEU A 74 0.19 -4.54 -2.94
CA LEU A 74 0.39 -5.52 -1.87
C LEU A 74 1.86 -5.85 -1.62
N LEU A 75 2.66 -6.05 -2.68
CA LEU A 75 4.10 -6.23 -2.55
C LEU A 75 4.75 -5.05 -1.84
N ARG A 76 4.35 -3.82 -2.19
CA ARG A 76 4.82 -2.60 -1.54
C ARG A 76 4.44 -2.58 -0.06
N MET A 77 3.20 -2.92 0.27
CA MET A 77 2.71 -2.94 1.66
C MET A 77 3.45 -3.99 2.50
N LEU A 78 3.61 -5.21 1.98
CA LEU A 78 4.35 -6.29 2.65
C LEU A 78 5.83 -5.97 2.81
N SER A 79 6.45 -5.33 1.81
CA SER A 79 7.85 -4.87 1.92
C SER A 79 8.02 -3.83 3.01
N ARG A 80 6.98 -3.05 3.28
CA ARG A 80 7.00 -1.90 4.16
C ARG A 80 6.62 -2.20 5.60
N TYR A 81 5.62 -3.07 5.79
CA TYR A 81 5.13 -3.47 7.12
C TYR A 81 5.68 -4.83 7.56
N GLY A 82 6.37 -5.55 6.67
CA GLY A 82 6.90 -6.87 6.94
C GLY A 82 5.83 -7.96 6.79
N ALA A 83 6.02 -9.06 7.52
CA ALA A 83 5.09 -10.19 7.47
C ALA A 83 3.74 -9.82 8.13
N SER A 84 2.66 -9.83 7.35
CA SER A 84 1.33 -9.39 7.79
C SER A 84 0.26 -10.46 7.58
N GLU A 85 -0.76 -10.45 8.44
CA GLU A 85 -1.93 -11.31 8.34
C GLU A 85 -2.96 -10.71 7.37
N LEU A 86 -3.90 -11.53 6.90
CA LEU A 86 -4.91 -11.09 5.93
C LEU A 86 -5.78 -9.95 6.49
N ASP A 87 -6.18 -10.03 7.76
CA ASP A 87 -6.99 -9.01 8.42
C ASP A 87 -6.21 -7.71 8.63
N GLU A 88 -4.91 -7.79 8.92
CA GLU A 88 -4.04 -6.61 8.99
C GLU A 88 -3.92 -5.92 7.62
N LEU A 89 -3.77 -6.71 6.55
CA LEU A 89 -3.73 -6.17 5.20
C LEU A 89 -5.06 -5.52 4.82
N HIS A 90 -6.20 -6.10 5.22
CA HIS A 90 -7.51 -5.47 5.06
C HIS A 90 -7.57 -4.11 5.77
N ASP A 91 -7.13 -4.04 7.02
CA ASP A 91 -7.11 -2.78 7.78
C ASP A 91 -6.18 -1.71 7.18
N TYR A 92 -5.05 -2.14 6.61
CA TYR A 92 -4.09 -1.21 6.00
C TYR A 92 -4.48 -0.76 4.60
N THR A 93 -5.16 -1.60 3.84
CA THR A 93 -5.43 -1.35 2.42
C THR A 93 -6.87 -0.93 2.16
N GLY A 94 -7.80 -1.30 3.05
CA GLY A 94 -9.25 -1.19 2.82
C GLY A 94 -9.77 -2.10 1.72
N LEU A 95 -8.96 -3.05 1.24
CA LEU A 95 -9.35 -4.00 0.19
C LEU A 95 -10.15 -5.15 0.78
N GLU A 96 -11.20 -5.57 0.09
CA GLU A 96 -11.99 -6.74 0.48
C GLU A 96 -11.11 -8.00 0.64
N LEU A 97 -11.44 -8.83 1.64
CA LEU A 97 -10.66 -10.03 1.97
C LEU A 97 -10.52 -11.00 0.78
N ASP A 98 -11.55 -11.09 -0.07
CA ASP A 98 -11.53 -11.94 -1.25
C ASP A 98 -10.55 -11.43 -2.32
N VAL A 99 -10.52 -10.11 -2.54
CA VAL A 99 -9.55 -9.46 -3.43
C VAL A 99 -8.14 -9.70 -2.90
N LEU A 100 -7.91 -9.51 -1.61
CA LEU A 100 -6.61 -9.75 -0.99
C LEU A 100 -6.16 -11.19 -1.19
N ARG A 101 -7.03 -12.18 -0.95
CA ARG A 101 -6.73 -13.60 -1.15
C ARG A 101 -6.35 -13.91 -2.59
N GLU A 102 -7.15 -13.43 -3.54
CA GLU A 102 -6.91 -13.65 -4.97
C GLU A 102 -5.55 -13.08 -5.40
N GLN A 103 -5.27 -11.84 -5.01
CA GLN A 103 -4.04 -11.17 -5.40
C GLN A 103 -2.81 -11.76 -4.70
N LEU A 104 -2.91 -12.11 -3.42
CA LEU A 104 -1.83 -12.78 -2.69
C LEU A 104 -1.52 -14.15 -3.29
N ALA A 105 -2.53 -14.94 -3.67
CA ALA A 105 -2.33 -16.20 -4.36
C ALA A 105 -1.65 -16.01 -5.73
N ALA A 106 -2.03 -14.96 -6.47
CA ALA A 106 -1.40 -14.62 -7.74
C ALA A 106 0.07 -14.20 -7.59
N LEU A 107 0.43 -13.55 -6.47
CA LEU A 107 1.80 -13.18 -6.14
C LEU A 107 2.62 -14.38 -5.63
N GLU A 108 2.01 -15.26 -4.84
CA GLU A 108 2.60 -16.51 -4.35
C GLU A 108 2.98 -17.44 -5.51
N THR A 109 2.07 -17.60 -6.48
CA THR A 109 2.32 -18.38 -7.70
C THR A 109 3.53 -17.87 -8.50
N ARG A 110 3.83 -16.55 -8.41
CA ARG A 110 4.97 -15.91 -9.06
C ARG A 110 6.24 -15.94 -8.20
N GLY A 111 6.18 -16.49 -6.98
CA GLY A 111 7.31 -16.54 -6.04
C GLY A 111 7.67 -15.20 -5.40
N LEU A 112 6.78 -14.20 -5.47
CA LEU A 112 7.04 -12.85 -4.96
C LEU A 112 6.54 -12.65 -3.52
N VAL A 113 5.63 -13.52 -3.07
CA VAL A 113 5.13 -13.57 -1.70
C VAL A 113 5.23 -15.00 -1.22
N ILE A 114 5.65 -15.17 0.03
CA ILE A 114 5.59 -16.45 0.74
C ILE A 114 4.56 -16.38 1.85
N ASN A 115 3.88 -17.50 2.10
CA ASN A 115 3.05 -17.67 3.27
C ASN A 115 3.81 -18.46 4.34
N ALA A 116 3.79 -17.96 5.57
CA ALA A 116 4.29 -18.65 6.74
C ALA A 116 3.09 -19.03 7.60
N ASN A 117 2.71 -20.31 7.55
CA ASN A 117 1.63 -20.81 8.37
C ASN A 117 2.16 -21.09 9.80
N ARG A 118 1.75 -20.28 10.78
CA ARG A 118 2.10 -20.48 12.19
C ARG A 118 0.87 -20.93 12.97
N LYS A 119 1.08 -21.44 14.19
CA LYS A 119 0.01 -21.86 15.11
C LYS A 119 -1.07 -20.78 15.37
N ASN A 120 -0.80 -19.51 15.06
CA ASN A 120 -1.70 -18.36 15.25
C ASN A 120 -2.28 -17.78 13.94
N GLY A 121 -2.02 -18.38 12.77
CA GLY A 121 -2.56 -17.89 11.48
C GLY A 121 -1.53 -17.85 10.35
N THR A 122 -2.03 -17.58 9.14
CA THR A 122 -1.22 -17.45 7.92
C THR A 122 -0.72 -16.02 7.79
N ARG A 123 0.61 -15.85 7.77
CA ARG A 123 1.25 -14.55 7.50
C ARG A 123 1.85 -14.53 6.11
N TYR A 124 1.63 -13.45 5.38
CA TYR A 124 2.20 -13.22 4.06
C TYR A 124 3.42 -12.32 4.20
N GLN A 125 4.50 -12.64 3.48
CA GLN A 125 5.72 -11.85 3.47
C GLN A 125 6.24 -11.71 2.03
N ALA A 126 6.64 -10.50 1.64
CA ALA A 126 7.26 -10.27 0.34
C ALA A 126 8.66 -10.89 0.29
N VAL A 127 8.97 -11.54 -0.84
CA VAL A 127 10.31 -12.02 -1.19
C VAL A 127 10.87 -11.02 -2.21
N LEU A 128 11.75 -10.14 -1.75
CA LEU A 128 12.46 -9.16 -2.58
C LEU A 128 13.91 -9.60 -2.81
#